data_AF-A0A085UBP2-F1
#
_entry.id   AF-A0A085UBP2-F1
#
_cell.length_a   1.000
_cell.length_b   1.000
_cell.length_c   1.000
_cell.angle_alpha   90.00
_cell.angle_beta   90.00
_cell.angle_gamma   90.00
#
_symmetry.space_group_name_H-M   'P 1'
#
loop_
_entity.id
_entity.type
_entity.pdbx_description
1 polymer ?
#
loop_
_entity_poly.entity_id
_entity_poly.type
_entity_poly.pdbx_seq_one_letter_code
_entity_poly.pdbx_strand_id
1 'polypeptide(L)'
;MTTLYRYGNYTPANFTPRPADADGLSTNSAAPAQRAQVLNSTILVATQAVQTGAATHYSIQPLAPNTLLAWQMSRGQYDTPANNNWDNINIYACTSGVRNARTGQVN
;
A
#
# COMPACT_ATOMS: atom_id res chain seq x y z
N MET A 1 6.20 15.78 5.98
CA MET A 1 5.70 15.02 4.81
C MET A 1 6.76 14.01 4.45
N THR A 2 6.43 12.72 4.35
CA THR A 2 7.38 11.67 3.99
C THR A 2 6.95 11.03 2.68
N THR A 3 7.82 11.06 1.67
CA THR A 3 7.63 10.31 0.44
C THR A 3 7.97 8.84 0.72
N LEU A 4 7.07 7.94 0.36
CA LEU A 4 7.23 6.50 0.56
C LEU A 4 7.24 5.78 -0.79
N TYR A 5 8.11 4.80 -0.91
CA TYR A 5 8.32 3.99 -2.09
C TYR A 5 7.85 2.57 -1.82
N ARG A 6 6.89 2.11 -2.61
CA ARG A 6 6.39 0.73 -2.57
C ARG A 6 7.07 -0.09 -3.67
N TYR A 7 7.93 -1.02 -3.26
CA TYR A 7 8.65 -1.94 -4.15
C TYR A 7 7.73 -2.99 -4.75
N GLY A 8 7.81 -3.19 -6.07
CA GLY A 8 7.11 -4.26 -6.78
C GLY A 8 5.60 -4.05 -6.92
N ASN A 9 5.10 -3.90 -8.15
CA ASN A 9 4.50 -4.96 -8.97
C ASN A 9 3.93 -4.32 -10.26
N TYR A 10 3.79 -5.12 -11.32
CA TYR A 10 3.22 -4.73 -12.62
C TYR A 10 1.76 -4.27 -12.55
N THR A 11 1.08 -4.57 -11.44
CA THR A 11 -0.32 -4.20 -11.21
C THR A 11 -0.43 -3.08 -10.18
N PRO A 12 -0.94 -1.92 -10.60
CA PRO A 12 -0.87 -0.67 -9.84
C PRO A 12 -1.93 -0.52 -8.75
N ALA A 13 -2.89 -1.46 -8.67
CA ALA A 13 -4.02 -1.43 -7.75
C ALA A 13 -3.83 -2.30 -6.50
N ASN A 14 -2.82 -3.17 -6.48
CA ASN A 14 -2.62 -4.13 -5.38
C ASN A 14 -1.85 -3.51 -4.21
N PHE A 15 -2.46 -2.50 -3.58
CA PHE A 15 -2.01 -1.93 -2.30
C PHE A 15 -2.52 -2.72 -1.11
N THR A 16 -2.71 -4.02 -1.26
CA THR A 16 -3.15 -4.89 -0.17
C THR A 16 -1.94 -5.65 0.36
N PRO A 17 -1.66 -5.67 1.67
CA PRO A 17 -0.60 -6.49 2.25
C PRO A 17 -0.83 -7.98 1.96
N ARG A 18 0.24 -8.77 1.94
CA ARG A 18 0.17 -10.23 1.91
C ARG A 18 -0.24 -10.75 3.28
N PRO A 19 -0.87 -11.94 3.37
CA PRO A 19 -1.16 -12.57 4.65
C PRO A 19 0.07 -12.78 5.55
N ALA A 20 1.27 -12.88 4.96
CA ALA A 20 2.53 -13.00 5.69
C ALA A 20 3.10 -11.66 6.21
N ASP A 21 2.56 -10.52 5.78
CA ASP A 21 3.04 -9.20 6.22
C ASP A 21 2.51 -8.89 7.63
N ALA A 22 3.36 -8.97 8.65
CA ALA A 22 2.92 -8.84 10.05
C ALA A 22 2.49 -7.41 10.43
N ASP A 23 3.14 -6.40 9.85
CA ASP A 23 3.00 -5.00 10.27
C ASP A 23 2.25 -4.13 9.27
N GLY A 24 1.73 -4.68 8.17
CA GLY A 24 1.06 -3.93 7.11
C GLY A 24 1.84 -3.85 5.80
N LEU A 25 1.49 -2.87 4.97
CA LEU A 25 2.07 -2.75 3.63
C LEU A 25 3.48 -2.16 3.73
N SER A 26 4.49 -2.96 3.40
CA SER A 26 5.90 -2.55 3.44
C SER A 26 6.22 -1.48 2.38
N THR A 27 6.90 -0.42 2.83
CA THR A 27 7.39 0.70 2.03
C THR A 27 8.74 1.18 2.54
N ASN A 28 9.39 2.05 1.79
CA ASN A 28 10.69 2.63 2.16
C ASN A 28 10.71 4.14 1.92
N SER A 29 11.41 4.92 2.73
CA SER A 29 11.57 6.37 2.53
C SER A 29 12.75 6.73 1.64
N ALA A 30 13.68 5.81 1.39
CA ALA A 30 14.76 5.97 0.44
C ALA A 30 14.28 5.64 -0.98
N ALA A 31 14.63 6.49 -1.94
CA ALA A 31 14.33 6.26 -3.34
C ALA A 31 15.03 4.97 -3.83
N PRO A 32 14.30 4.03 -4.44
CA PRO A 32 14.88 2.81 -4.95
C PRO A 32 15.59 3.03 -6.28
N ALA A 33 16.54 2.12 -6.59
CA ALA A 33 17.12 2.00 -7.93
C ALA A 33 16.28 1.12 -8.87
N GLN A 34 15.19 0.52 -8.36
CA GLN A 34 14.25 -0.28 -9.13
C GLN A 34 12.87 0.35 -9.07
N ARG A 35 12.04 -0.04 -10.04
CA ARG A 35 10.70 0.49 -10.21
C ARG A 35 9.87 0.39 -8.94
N ALA A 36 9.32 1.53 -8.53
CA ALA A 36 8.46 1.64 -7.36
C ALA A 36 7.35 2.66 -7.56
N GLN A 37 6.26 2.46 -6.83
CA GLN A 37 5.19 3.44 -6.74
C GLN A 37 5.55 4.48 -5.68
N VAL A 38 5.26 5.75 -5.98
CA VAL A 38 5.50 6.87 -5.08
C VAL A 38 4.22 7.19 -4.34
N LEU A 39 4.28 7.23 -3.01
CA LEU A 39 3.16 7.49 -2.12
C LEU A 39 3.47 8.75 -1.29
N ASN A 40 2.47 9.62 -1.14
CA ASN A 40 2.53 10.75 -0.22
C ASN A 40 1.87 10.38 1.12
N SER A 41 2.67 10.31 2.18
CA SER A 41 2.18 9.90 3.51
C SER A 41 1.11 10.83 4.11
N THR A 42 0.97 12.07 3.63
CA THR A 42 0.00 13.04 4.20
C THR A 42 -1.42 12.86 3.68
N ILE A 43 -1.62 12.02 2.65
CA ILE A 43 -2.93 11.80 2.00
C ILE A 43 -3.55 10.46 2.45
N LEU A 44 -2.89 9.75 3.36
CA LEU A 44 -3.42 8.51 3.93
C LEU A 44 -4.58 8.84 4.87
N VAL A 45 -5.76 8.25 4.62
CA VAL A 45 -7.00 8.53 5.41
C VAL A 45 -7.46 7.33 6.23
N ALA A 46 -7.46 6.12 5.65
CA ALA A 46 -7.85 4.87 6.32
C ALA A 46 -6.66 4.08 6.87
N THR A 47 -5.47 4.67 6.77
CA THR A 47 -4.20 4.05 7.09
C THR A 47 -3.22 5.11 7.60
N GLN A 48 -2.16 4.70 8.26
CA GLN A 48 -1.05 5.55 8.67
C GLN A 48 0.29 4.89 8.32
N ALA A 49 1.31 5.69 8.03
CA ALA A 49 2.66 5.17 7.84
C ALA A 49 3.40 5.19 9.18
N VAL A 50 3.88 4.03 9.62
CA VAL A 50 4.65 3.86 10.86
C VAL A 50 6.04 3.37 10.50
N GLN A 51 7.08 4.01 11.04
CA GLN A 51 8.46 3.57 10.85
C GLN A 51 8.67 2.26 11.62
N THR A 52 9.17 1.22 10.96
CA THR A 52 9.32 -0.12 11.53
C THR A 52 10.65 -0.72 11.17
N GLY A 53 11.36 -1.30 12.14
CA GLY A 53 12.66 -1.93 11.91
C GLY A 53 13.74 -0.91 11.51
N ALA A 54 14.19 -0.95 10.26
CA ALA A 54 15.25 -0.08 9.76
C ALA A 54 14.82 1.39 9.65
N ALA A 55 15.79 2.31 9.75
CA ALA A 55 15.53 3.76 9.71
C ALA A 55 14.77 4.24 8.46
N THR A 56 14.87 3.53 7.35
CA THR A 56 14.19 3.87 6.10
C THR A 56 12.94 3.03 5.84
N HIS A 57 12.67 2.01 6.65
CA HIS A 57 11.53 1.13 6.44
C HIS A 57 10.28 1.66 7.16
N TYR A 58 9.18 1.68 6.42
CA TYR A 58 7.87 2.09 6.92
C TYR A 58 6.83 1.04 6.56
N SER A 59 5.98 0.69 7.52
CA SER A 59 4.79 -0.09 7.27
C SER A 59 3.56 0.82 7.22
N ILE A 60 2.76 0.72 6.17
CA ILE A 60 1.44 1.36 6.15
C ILE A 60 0.46 0.43 6.87
N GLN A 61 -0.12 0.92 7.95
CA GLN A 61 -1.00 0.20 8.86
C GLN A 61 -2.43 0.74 8.76
N PRO A 62 -3.45 -0.12 8.91
CA PRO A 62 -4.84 0.34 8.95
C PRO A 62 -5.15 1.13 10.22
N LEU A 63 -6.04 2.12 10.08
CA LEU A 63 -6.66 2.80 11.21
C LEU A 63 -8.02 2.18 11.53
N ALA A 64 -8.40 2.21 12.81
CA ALA A 64 -9.74 1.79 13.24
C ALA A 64 -10.83 2.53 12.43
N PRO A 65 -11.93 1.85 12.04
CA PRO A 65 -12.33 0.48 12.41
C PRO A 65 -11.71 -0.64 11.55
N ASN A 66 -10.82 -0.31 10.60
CA ASN A 66 -10.20 -1.30 9.73
C ASN A 66 -9.17 -2.13 10.49
N THR A 67 -9.03 -3.41 10.13
CA THR A 67 -7.99 -4.29 10.68
C THR A 67 -7.04 -4.77 9.59
N LEU A 68 -5.82 -5.14 9.98
CA LEU A 68 -4.82 -5.66 9.04
C LEU A 68 -5.29 -6.98 8.44
N LEU A 69 -5.89 -7.85 9.25
CA LEU A 69 -6.45 -9.12 8.78
C LEU A 69 -7.55 -8.90 7.73
N ALA A 70 -8.52 -8.01 7.98
CA ALA A 70 -9.59 -7.74 7.00
C ALA A 70 -9.02 -7.15 5.71
N TRP A 71 -8.03 -6.25 5.83
CA TRP A 71 -7.32 -5.72 4.67
C TRP A 71 -6.59 -6.83 3.91
N GLN A 72 -5.82 -7.70 4.57
CA GLN A 72 -5.13 -8.82 3.92
C GLN A 72 -6.09 -9.81 3.25
N MET A 73 -7.21 -10.14 3.90
CA MET A 73 -8.22 -11.06 3.36
C MET A 73 -8.89 -10.50 2.10
N SER A 74 -8.97 -9.17 1.96
CA SER A 74 -9.45 -8.55 0.72
C SER A 74 -8.54 -8.83 -0.48
N ARG A 75 -7.27 -9.22 -0.27
CA ARG A 75 -6.31 -9.55 -1.35
C ARG A 75 -6.84 -10.62 -2.29
N GLY A 76 -7.52 -11.66 -1.77
CA GLY A 76 -8.10 -12.73 -2.60
C GLY A 76 -9.20 -12.22 -3.55
N GLN A 77 -9.92 -11.17 -3.16
CA GLN A 77 -10.84 -10.47 -4.06
C GLN A 77 -10.08 -9.70 -5.15
N TYR A 78 -8.86 -9.20 -4.86
CA TYR A 78 -8.03 -8.41 -5.79
C TYR A 78 -7.03 -9.21 -6.62
N ASP A 79 -6.83 -10.52 -6.37
CA ASP A 79 -5.84 -11.33 -7.09
C ASP A 79 -6.39 -11.95 -8.39
N THR A 80 -7.66 -11.67 -8.73
CA THR A 80 -8.22 -12.05 -10.03
C THR A 80 -7.91 -10.98 -11.08
N PRO A 81 -7.60 -11.33 -12.34
CA PRO A 81 -7.32 -10.36 -13.40
C PRO A 81 -8.45 -9.33 -13.63
N ALA A 82 -9.70 -9.72 -13.38
CA ALA A 82 -10.87 -8.85 -13.48
C ALA A 82 -10.91 -7.76 -12.38
N ASN A 83 -10.35 -8.05 -11.21
CA ASN A 83 -10.35 -7.14 -10.07
C ASN A 83 -9.01 -6.43 -9.87
N ASN A 84 -7.94 -6.89 -10.51
CA ASN A 84 -6.61 -6.33 -10.45
C ASN A 84 -6.36 -5.29 -11.57
N ASN A 85 -7.27 -4.32 -11.71
CA ASN A 85 -7.16 -3.24 -12.68
C ASN A 85 -7.32 -1.87 -12.01
N TRP A 86 -7.05 -0.82 -12.78
CA TRP A 86 -7.05 0.57 -12.32
C TRP A 86 -8.44 1.07 -11.88
N ASP A 87 -9.51 0.48 -12.42
CA ASP A 87 -10.87 1.03 -12.37
C ASP A 87 -11.82 0.25 -11.46
N ASN A 88 -11.37 -0.86 -10.87
CA ASN A 88 -12.20 -1.64 -9.96
C ASN A 88 -12.60 -0.77 -8.75
N ILE A 89 -13.90 -0.57 -8.53
CA ILE A 89 -14.47 0.25 -7.46
C ILE A 89 -14.70 -0.53 -6.15
N ASN A 90 -14.63 -1.87 -6.17
CA ASN A 90 -14.88 -2.74 -5.01
C ASN A 90 -13.64 -2.85 -4.11
N ILE A 91 -12.95 -1.74 -3.88
CA ILE A 91 -11.66 -1.67 -3.19
C ILE A 91 -11.89 -1.43 -1.70
N TYR A 92 -11.24 -2.24 -0.87
CA TYR A 92 -11.25 -2.10 0.57
C TYR A 92 -10.71 -0.72 0.96
N ALA A 93 -11.29 -0.09 1.98
CA ALA A 93 -11.02 1.31 2.31
C ALA A 93 -9.52 1.63 2.45
N CYS A 94 -8.74 0.72 3.05
CA CYS A 94 -7.29 0.88 3.17
C CYS A 94 -6.58 0.87 1.80
N THR A 95 -6.94 -0.04 0.90
CA THR A 95 -6.35 -0.09 -0.46
C THR A 95 -6.72 1.16 -1.27
N SER A 96 -7.95 1.65 -1.15
CA SER A 96 -8.38 2.91 -1.79
C SER A 96 -7.61 4.11 -1.25
N GLY A 97 -7.44 4.19 0.08
CA GLY A 97 -6.68 5.25 0.72
C GLY A 97 -5.23 5.30 0.25
N VAL A 98 -4.55 4.14 0.20
CA VAL A 98 -3.16 4.06 -0.29
C VAL A 98 -3.09 4.37 -1.79
N ARG A 99 -4.07 3.94 -2.60
CA ARG A 99 -4.14 4.29 -4.02
C ARG A 99 -4.28 5.80 -4.23
N ASN A 100 -5.13 6.47 -3.47
CA ASN A 100 -5.30 7.92 -3.54
C ASN A 100 -4.05 8.67 -3.09
N ALA A 101 -3.26 8.08 -2.20
CA ALA A 101 -1.96 8.61 -1.81
C ALA A 101 -0.87 8.40 -2.87
N ARG A 102 -1.10 7.61 -3.92
CA ARG A 102 -0.14 7.41 -5.00
C ARG A 102 -0.05 8.65 -5.89
N THR A 103 1.13 9.26 -5.93
CA THR A 103 1.40 10.46 -6.74
C THR A 103 2.16 10.15 -8.03
N GLY A 104 2.73 8.95 -8.17
CA GLY A 104 3.47 8.59 -9.38
C GLY A 104 4.21 7.26 -9.29
N GLN A 105 5.31 7.16 -10.04
CA GLN A 105 6.23 6.02 -10.06
C GLN A 105 7.66 6.48 -10.40
N VAL A 106 8.65 5.72 -9.95
CA VAL A 106 10.09 5.85 -10.30
C VAL A 106 10.58 4.53 -10.92
N ASN A 107 11.76 4.52 -11.56
CA ASN A 107 12.31 3.41 -12.38
C ASN A 107 13.30 2.51 -11.66
#